data_AF-A0A1X3GNI2-F1
#
_entry.id   AF-A0A1X3GNI2-F1
#
_cell.length_a   1.000
_cell.length_b   1.000
_cell.length_c   1.000
_cell.angle_alpha   90.00
_cell.angle_beta   90.00
_cell.angle_gamma   90.00
#
_symmetry.space_group_name_H-M   'P 1'
#
loop_
_entity.id
_entity.type
_entity.pdbx_description
1 polymer ?
#
loop_
_entity_poly.entity_id
_entity_poly.type
_entity_poly.pdbx_seq_one_letter_code
_entity_poly.pdbx_strand_id
1 'polypeptide(L)'
;MPVEFEYKDPCLTIEELTVKAGCQPSAVREAIKLFGPQFKNMDGELLYRGSESRFEGMTIEEFCASEHLKKAKPHWFFADSIVSLEEQAFGGPTINLKARGELMKEVGAPLYNELMARWGASHTKNGVSPGPSPKERDRSPEGAAKANNPWSKAGWNLTAQGSLIRAIGLEKAQGIAKAAGSYVGATKPSR
;
A
#
# COMPACT_ATOMS: atom_id res chain seq x y z
N MET A 1 46.77 17.38 18.66
CA MET A 1 45.65 16.66 19.29
C MET A 1 45.63 15.27 18.68
N PRO A 2 45.71 14.19 19.47
CA PRO A 2 45.56 12.84 18.92
C PRO A 2 44.17 12.73 18.28
N VAL A 3 44.12 12.35 17.01
CA VAL A 3 42.87 12.02 16.33
C VAL A 3 42.46 10.66 16.89
N GLU A 4 41.41 10.61 17.70
CA GLU A 4 40.81 9.35 18.13
C GLU A 4 40.16 8.71 16.90
N PHE A 5 40.84 7.72 16.32
CA PHE A 5 40.27 6.93 15.24
C PHE A 5 39.33 5.90 15.87
N GLU A 6 38.03 6.11 15.71
CA GLU A 6 37.01 5.16 16.13
C GLU A 6 37.11 3.90 15.26
N TYR A 7 37.55 2.79 15.86
CA TYR A 7 37.66 1.52 15.17
C TYR A 7 36.26 0.95 14.90
N LYS A 8 35.89 0.85 13.62
CA LYS A 8 34.69 0.16 13.17
C LYS A 8 35.02 -1.26 12.72
N ASP A 9 34.37 -2.24 13.33
CA ASP A 9 34.46 -3.64 12.91
C ASP A 9 33.61 -3.83 11.63
N PRO A 10 34.21 -4.29 10.51
CA PRO A 10 33.47 -4.49 9.28
C PRO A 10 32.40 -5.57 9.38
N CYS A 11 32.60 -6.64 10.16
CA CYS A 11 31.62 -7.71 10.30
C CYS A 11 30.36 -7.22 11.01
N LEU A 12 30.53 -6.50 12.13
CA LEU A 12 29.41 -5.93 12.89
C LEU A 12 28.66 -4.88 12.07
N THR A 13 29.39 -4.03 11.36
CA THR A 13 28.79 -2.98 10.52
C THR A 13 27.99 -3.59 9.35
N ILE A 14 28.49 -4.66 8.71
CA ILE A 14 27.73 -5.38 7.66
C ILE A 14 26.48 -6.01 8.27
N GLU A 15 26.59 -6.64 9.43
CA GLU A 15 25.45 -7.27 10.11
C GLU A 15 24.33 -6.25 10.37
N GLU A 16 24.66 -5.14 11.02
CA GLU A 16 23.69 -4.09 11.35
C GLU A 16 23.00 -3.52 10.10
N LEU A 17 23.79 -3.20 9.06
CA LEU A 17 23.25 -2.60 7.84
C LEU A 17 22.43 -3.58 7.00
N THR A 18 22.86 -4.84 6.89
CA THR A 18 22.12 -5.87 6.12
C THR A 18 20.84 -6.30 6.81
N VAL A 19 20.83 -6.38 8.15
CA VAL A 19 19.60 -6.59 8.93
C VAL A 19 18.64 -5.42 8.73
N LYS A 20 19.15 -4.18 8.82
CA LYS A 20 18.35 -2.97 8.58
C LYS A 20 17.80 -2.89 7.16
N ALA A 21 18.51 -3.44 6.18
CA ALA A 21 18.07 -3.54 4.80
C ALA A 21 16.98 -4.61 4.56
N GLY A 22 16.69 -5.47 5.55
CA GLY A 22 15.68 -6.53 5.46
C GLY A 22 16.18 -7.82 4.82
N CYS A 23 17.49 -8.10 4.89
CA CYS A 23 18.05 -9.36 4.43
C CYS A 23 17.65 -10.54 5.34
N GLN A 24 17.60 -11.74 4.77
CA GLN A 24 17.40 -12.97 5.52
C GLN A 24 18.60 -13.27 6.44
N PRO A 25 18.40 -13.89 7.63
CA PRO A 25 19.50 -14.22 8.53
C PRO A 25 20.59 -15.11 7.91
N SER A 26 20.21 -16.00 6.99
CA SER A 26 21.16 -16.82 6.20
C SER A 26 22.03 -15.94 5.29
N ALA A 27 21.42 -14.96 4.62
CA ALA A 27 22.11 -14.01 3.74
C ALA A 27 23.04 -13.08 4.52
N VAL A 28 22.65 -12.64 5.73
CA VAL A 28 23.50 -11.84 6.61
C VAL A 28 24.79 -12.59 6.96
N ARG A 29 24.69 -13.87 7.36
CA ARG A 29 25.86 -14.72 7.65
C ARG A 29 26.75 -14.92 6.43
N GLU A 30 26.15 -15.09 5.25
CA GLU A 30 26.88 -15.20 3.99
C GLU A 30 27.61 -13.88 3.66
N ALA A 31 26.95 -12.74 3.86
CA ALA A 31 27.52 -11.41 3.62
C ALA A 31 28.72 -11.13 4.51
N ILE A 32 28.63 -11.44 5.82
CA ILE A 32 29.75 -11.32 6.75
C ILE A 32 30.91 -12.20 6.30
N LYS A 33 30.65 -13.46 5.93
CA LYS A 33 31.69 -14.42 5.54
C LYS A 33 32.39 -14.05 4.23
N LEU A 34 31.63 -13.58 3.24
CA LEU A 34 32.17 -13.24 1.92
C LEU A 34 32.83 -11.87 1.93
N PHE A 35 32.14 -10.86 2.45
CA PHE A 35 32.52 -9.46 2.29
C PHE A 35 33.22 -8.87 3.51
N GLY A 36 33.01 -9.40 4.72
CA GLY A 36 33.67 -8.92 5.94
C GLY A 36 35.20 -8.78 5.82
N PRO A 37 35.93 -9.81 5.32
CA PRO A 37 37.38 -9.72 5.13
C PRO A 37 37.83 -8.75 4.03
N GLN A 38 36.91 -8.30 3.18
CA GLN A 38 37.22 -7.48 2.00
C GLN A 38 37.13 -5.97 2.30
N PHE A 39 36.49 -5.59 3.40
CA PHE A 39 36.46 -4.21 3.88
C PHE A 39 37.66 -3.93 4.79
N LYS A 40 38.35 -2.81 4.53
CA LYS A 40 39.46 -2.34 5.35
C LYS A 40 39.17 -0.94 5.87
N ASN A 41 39.56 -0.71 7.13
CA ASN A 41 39.44 0.60 7.75
C ASN A 41 40.57 1.49 7.25
N MET A 42 40.25 2.55 6.51
CA MET A 42 41.17 3.60 6.11
C MET A 42 40.58 4.94 6.51
N ASP A 43 41.35 5.73 7.26
CA ASP A 43 40.96 7.07 7.69
C ASP A 43 39.60 7.16 8.44
N GLY A 44 39.18 6.08 9.09
CA GLY A 44 37.90 5.99 9.81
C GLY A 44 36.71 5.48 8.98
N GLU A 45 36.94 5.18 7.70
CA GLU A 45 35.93 4.65 6.78
C GLU A 45 36.25 3.21 6.37
N LEU A 46 35.20 2.40 6.24
CA LEU A 46 35.32 1.01 5.77
C LEU A 46 35.14 0.97 4.26
N LEU A 47 36.27 0.87 3.55
CA LEU A 47 36.33 0.82 2.10
C LEU A 47 36.55 -0.60 1.60
N TYR A 48 35.84 -0.96 0.54
CA TYR A 48 35.98 -2.26 -0.10
C TYR A 48 37.29 -2.35 -0.91
N ARG A 49 38.09 -3.37 -0.62
CA ARG A 49 39.36 -3.73 -1.28
C ARG A 49 39.39 -5.19 -1.71
N GLY A 50 38.23 -5.70 -2.08
CA GLY A 50 38.04 -7.05 -2.58
C GLY A 50 38.51 -7.27 -4.02
N SER A 51 38.29 -8.49 -4.51
CA SER A 51 38.62 -8.87 -5.90
C SER A 51 37.58 -8.39 -6.92
N GLU A 52 36.38 -8.00 -6.47
CA GLU A 52 35.34 -7.54 -7.38
C GLU A 52 35.46 -6.04 -7.68
N SER A 53 35.88 -5.71 -8.89
CA SER A 53 36.06 -4.31 -9.36
C SER A 53 34.80 -3.45 -9.26
N ARG A 54 33.61 -4.06 -9.32
CA ARG A 54 32.31 -3.36 -9.22
C ARG A 54 32.07 -2.68 -7.87
N PHE A 55 32.77 -3.10 -6.82
CA PHE A 55 32.62 -2.57 -5.47
C PHE A 55 33.89 -1.83 -5.00
N GLU A 56 34.93 -1.75 -5.83
CA GLU A 56 36.21 -1.14 -5.44
C GLU A 56 36.04 0.33 -5.04
N GLY A 57 36.51 0.67 -3.83
CA GLY A 57 36.42 2.02 -3.28
C GLY A 57 35.03 2.40 -2.75
N MET A 58 34.06 1.50 -2.79
CA MET A 58 32.73 1.72 -2.22
C MET A 58 32.77 1.62 -0.70
N THR A 59 32.00 2.47 -0.03
CA THR A 59 31.82 2.38 1.43
C THR A 59 30.90 1.23 1.79
N ILE A 60 31.01 0.74 3.03
CA ILE A 60 30.12 -0.32 3.53
C ILE A 60 28.63 0.10 3.51
N GLU A 61 28.35 1.39 3.69
CA GLU A 61 27.00 1.95 3.68
C GLU A 61 26.41 1.95 2.27
N GLU A 62 27.19 2.36 1.27
CA GLU A 62 26.80 2.28 -0.14
C GLU A 62 26.65 0.84 -0.60
N PHE A 63 27.54 -0.06 -0.16
CA PHE A 63 27.45 -1.48 -0.46
C PHE A 63 26.18 -2.10 0.12
N CYS A 64 25.85 -1.77 1.37
CA CYS A 64 24.66 -2.28 2.04
C CYS A 64 23.38 -1.53 1.66
N ALA A 65 23.46 -0.49 0.82
CA ALA A 65 22.29 0.20 0.31
C ALA A 65 21.41 -0.80 -0.44
N SER A 66 20.13 -0.85 -0.07
CA SER A 66 19.19 -1.88 -0.52
C SER A 66 19.10 -2.00 -2.03
N GLU A 67 19.32 -0.92 -2.79
CA GLU A 67 19.27 -0.98 -4.26
C GLU A 67 20.38 -1.83 -4.88
N HIS A 68 21.61 -1.75 -4.37
CA HIS A 68 22.74 -2.51 -4.91
C HIS A 68 22.64 -3.98 -4.53
N LEU A 69 22.35 -4.27 -3.27
CA LEU A 69 22.14 -5.64 -2.81
C LEU A 69 20.93 -6.29 -3.49
N LYS A 70 19.80 -5.58 -3.67
CA LYS A 70 18.62 -6.13 -4.36
C LYS A 70 18.91 -6.45 -5.83
N LYS A 71 19.70 -5.62 -6.52
CA LYS A 71 20.12 -5.89 -7.90
C LYS A 71 21.11 -7.05 -8.01
N ALA A 72 22.10 -7.11 -7.14
CA ALA A 72 23.16 -8.12 -7.20
C ALA A 72 22.72 -9.49 -6.69
N LYS A 73 21.94 -9.52 -5.59
CA LYS A 73 21.49 -10.73 -4.91
C LYS A 73 20.04 -10.60 -4.43
N PRO A 74 19.04 -10.64 -5.32
CA PRO A 74 17.63 -10.50 -4.95
C PRO A 74 17.13 -11.58 -3.97
N HIS A 75 17.72 -12.78 -4.03
CA HIS A 75 17.40 -13.92 -3.16
C HIS A 75 17.85 -13.73 -1.71
N TRP A 76 18.65 -12.71 -1.41
CA TRP A 76 19.06 -12.38 -0.04
C TRP A 76 17.96 -11.68 0.75
N PHE A 77 17.01 -11.07 0.07
CA PHE A 77 15.86 -10.43 0.69
C PHE A 77 14.75 -11.46 0.86
N PHE A 78 13.92 -11.27 1.88
CA PHE A 78 12.62 -11.94 1.87
C PHE A 78 11.91 -11.57 0.57
N ALA A 79 11.28 -12.56 -0.09
CA ALA A 79 10.52 -12.28 -1.30
C ALA A 79 9.56 -11.11 -1.00
N ASP A 80 9.77 -9.97 -1.67
CA ASP A 80 9.07 -8.69 -1.39
C ASP A 80 7.54 -8.81 -1.51
N SER A 81 7.04 -9.95 -1.97
CA SER A 81 5.67 -10.38 -1.79
C SER A 81 5.57 -11.86 -2.15
N ILE A 82 5.08 -12.69 -1.23
CA ILE A 82 4.27 -13.83 -1.65
C ILE A 82 2.98 -13.21 -2.19
N VAL A 83 3.03 -12.66 -3.41
CA VAL A 83 1.81 -12.22 -4.08
C VAL A 83 1.01 -13.50 -4.24
N SER A 84 -0.06 -13.64 -3.45
CA SER A 84 -0.98 -14.75 -3.58
C SER A 84 -1.32 -14.92 -5.06
N LEU A 85 -1.41 -16.15 -5.56
CA LEU A 85 -1.80 -16.40 -6.95
C LEU A 85 -3.11 -15.70 -7.30
N GLU A 86 -3.98 -15.49 -6.32
CA GLU A 86 -5.19 -14.68 -6.41
C GLU A 86 -4.90 -13.20 -6.74
N GLU A 87 -3.92 -12.60 -6.09
CA GLU A 87 -3.51 -11.21 -6.31
C GLU A 87 -2.77 -11.05 -7.64
N GLN A 88 -2.01 -12.06 -8.08
CA GLN A 88 -1.45 -12.10 -9.44
C GLN A 88 -2.52 -12.27 -10.51
N ALA A 89 -3.58 -13.03 -10.23
CA ALA A 89 -4.66 -13.32 -11.17
C ALA A 89 -5.70 -12.19 -11.28
N PHE A 90 -5.99 -11.50 -10.18
CA PHE A 90 -7.09 -10.54 -10.09
C PHE A 90 -6.65 -9.12 -9.71
N GLY A 91 -5.51 -8.92 -9.03
CA GLY A 91 -5.11 -7.63 -8.43
C GLY A 91 -4.21 -6.75 -9.28
N GLY A 92 -3.72 -7.23 -10.43
CA GLY A 92 -2.85 -6.45 -11.31
C GLY A 92 -3.56 -5.29 -12.05
N PRO A 93 -2.82 -4.32 -12.61
CA PRO A 93 -3.40 -3.28 -13.46
C PRO A 93 -3.92 -3.82 -14.80
N THR A 94 -3.42 -4.98 -15.24
CA THR A 94 -3.78 -5.65 -16.49
C THR A 94 -4.18 -7.09 -16.24
N ILE A 95 -5.07 -7.62 -17.08
CA ILE A 95 -5.59 -8.99 -16.94
C ILE A 95 -4.47 -9.97 -17.25
N ASN A 96 -4.06 -10.73 -16.23
CA ASN A 96 -3.06 -11.79 -16.39
C ASN A 96 -3.76 -13.14 -16.64
N LEU A 97 -3.98 -13.46 -17.93
CA LEU A 97 -4.64 -14.70 -18.33
C LEU A 97 -3.87 -15.96 -17.92
N LYS A 98 -2.53 -15.89 -17.84
CA LYS A 98 -1.69 -17.02 -17.43
C LYS A 98 -1.91 -17.32 -15.94
N ALA A 99 -1.83 -16.30 -15.08
CA ALA A 99 -2.07 -16.46 -13.64
C ALA A 99 -3.50 -16.92 -13.34
N ARG A 100 -4.50 -16.44 -14.09
CA ARG A 100 -5.89 -16.93 -13.98
C ARG A 100 -6.04 -18.39 -14.38
N GLY A 101 -5.36 -18.82 -15.44
CA GLY A 101 -5.34 -20.21 -15.88
C GLY A 101 -4.66 -21.14 -14.88
N GLU A 102 -3.58 -20.69 -14.24
CA GLU A 102 -2.91 -21.41 -13.16
C GLU A 102 -3.79 -21.49 -11.91
N LEU A 103 -4.40 -20.39 -11.49
CA LEU A 103 -5.34 -20.36 -10.37
C LEU A 103 -6.53 -21.31 -10.61
N MET A 104 -7.15 -21.28 -11.80
CA MET A 104 -8.26 -22.18 -12.14
C MET A 104 -7.87 -23.66 -12.09
N LYS A 105 -6.62 -24.00 -12.47
CA LYS A 105 -6.12 -25.38 -12.38
C LYS A 105 -5.91 -25.83 -10.93
N GLU A 106 -5.48 -24.92 -10.06
CA GLU A 106 -5.16 -25.24 -8.67
C GLU A 106 -6.40 -25.32 -7.78
N VAL A 107 -7.30 -24.33 -7.87
CA VAL A 107 -8.50 -24.29 -7.02
C VAL A 107 -9.75 -24.93 -7.65
N GLY A 108 -9.73 -25.14 -8.97
CA GLY A 108 -10.86 -25.65 -9.73
C GLY A 108 -11.92 -24.60 -10.08
N ALA A 109 -12.76 -24.92 -11.08
CA ALA A 109 -13.78 -24.02 -11.61
C ALA A 109 -14.79 -23.44 -10.59
N PRO A 110 -15.34 -24.20 -9.62
CA PRO A 110 -16.33 -23.63 -8.69
C PRO A 110 -15.71 -22.59 -7.76
N LEU A 111 -14.56 -22.90 -7.15
CA LEU A 111 -13.88 -22.02 -6.21
C LEU A 111 -13.26 -20.81 -6.92
N TYR A 112 -12.81 -20.97 -8.16
CA TYR A 112 -12.37 -19.86 -9.01
C TYR A 112 -13.47 -18.83 -9.27
N ASN A 113 -14.72 -19.26 -9.50
CA ASN A 113 -15.85 -18.35 -9.69
C ASN A 113 -16.20 -17.60 -8.40
N GLU A 114 -16.15 -18.27 -7.25
CA GLU A 114 -16.35 -17.65 -5.94
C GLU A 114 -15.27 -16.60 -5.64
N LEU A 115 -14.00 -16.92 -5.89
CA LEU A 115 -12.89 -15.98 -5.75
C LEU A 115 -13.05 -14.78 -6.70
N MET A 116 -13.39 -15.02 -7.96
CA MET A 116 -13.62 -13.96 -8.93
C MET A 116 -14.73 -13.00 -8.48
N ALA A 117 -15.84 -13.56 -7.97
CA ALA A 117 -16.94 -12.77 -7.41
C ALA A 117 -16.51 -11.98 -6.17
N ARG A 118 -15.74 -12.59 -5.27
CA ARG A 118 -15.22 -11.94 -4.05
C ARG A 118 -14.29 -10.77 -4.37
N TRP A 119 -13.48 -10.89 -5.40
CA TRP A 119 -12.58 -9.83 -5.88
C TRP A 119 -13.31 -8.77 -6.73
N GLY A 120 -14.58 -8.98 -7.08
CA GLY A 120 -15.30 -8.13 -8.04
C GLY A 120 -14.67 -8.14 -9.44
N ALA A 121 -13.91 -9.18 -9.74
CA ALA A 121 -13.29 -9.38 -11.04
C ALA A 121 -14.31 -9.94 -12.05
N SER A 122 -14.02 -9.81 -13.33
CA SER A 122 -14.75 -10.50 -14.40
C SER A 122 -13.76 -11.03 -15.43
N HIS A 123 -14.22 -11.82 -16.40
CA HIS A 123 -13.38 -12.25 -17.53
C HIS A 123 -12.77 -11.08 -18.33
N THR A 124 -13.33 -9.87 -18.20
CA THR A 124 -12.92 -8.66 -18.93
C THR A 124 -12.41 -7.54 -18.03
N LYS A 125 -12.43 -7.72 -16.70
CA LYS A 125 -12.02 -6.71 -15.72
C LYS A 125 -11.26 -7.35 -14.56
N ASN A 126 -10.22 -6.67 -14.07
CA ASN A 126 -9.57 -7.07 -12.83
C ASN A 126 -10.35 -6.60 -11.61
N GLY A 127 -10.18 -7.34 -10.53
CA GLY A 127 -10.82 -7.08 -9.26
C GLY A 127 -9.98 -6.16 -8.38
N VAL A 128 -10.54 -5.74 -7.26
CA VAL A 128 -9.77 -5.09 -6.20
C VAL A 128 -9.60 -6.13 -5.09
N SER A 129 -8.40 -6.20 -4.51
CA SER A 129 -8.10 -7.14 -3.44
C SER A 129 -9.18 -7.08 -2.35
N PRO A 130 -9.84 -8.21 -2.01
CA PRO A 130 -10.80 -8.28 -0.94
C PRO A 130 -10.05 -8.27 0.40
N GLY A 131 -9.55 -7.09 0.77
CA GLY A 131 -9.01 -6.81 2.08
C GLY A 131 -10.10 -6.44 3.10
N PRO A 132 -9.79 -6.52 4.41
CA PRO A 132 -10.67 -6.02 5.47
C PRO A 132 -10.85 -4.52 5.28
N SER A 133 -12.12 -4.09 5.32
CA SER A 133 -12.66 -2.73 5.18
C SER A 133 -11.81 -1.74 4.38
N PRO A 134 -12.32 -1.18 3.26
CA PRO A 134 -11.74 0.05 2.73
C PRO A 134 -11.56 1.02 3.90
N LYS A 135 -10.32 1.49 4.17
CA LYS A 135 -10.16 2.81 4.78
C LYS A 135 -11.10 3.68 3.99
N GLU A 136 -12.14 4.18 4.65
CA GLU A 136 -13.14 5.04 4.06
C GLU A 136 -12.38 6.03 3.19
N ARG A 137 -12.37 5.78 1.86
CA ARG A 137 -12.21 6.89 0.96
C ARG A 137 -13.35 7.77 1.41
N ASP A 138 -13.03 8.97 1.86
CA ASP A 138 -13.98 10.06 2.04
C ASP A 138 -14.74 10.24 0.71
N ARG A 139 -15.67 9.32 0.40
CA ARG A 139 -16.87 9.65 -0.35
C ARG A 139 -17.63 10.46 0.66
N SER A 140 -17.23 11.72 0.83
CA SER A 140 -18.02 12.65 1.58
C SER A 140 -19.43 12.57 0.97
N PRO A 141 -20.43 12.07 1.71
CA PRO A 141 -21.80 11.97 1.20
C PRO A 141 -22.41 13.37 1.00
N GLU A 142 -21.67 14.42 1.31
CA GLU A 142 -22.07 15.82 1.24
C GLU A 142 -22.43 16.29 -0.18
N GLY A 143 -21.89 15.67 -1.24
CA GLY A 143 -22.22 16.06 -2.62
C GLY A 143 -23.59 15.55 -3.08
N ALA A 144 -23.85 14.25 -2.90
CA ALA A 144 -25.07 13.61 -3.39
C ALA A 144 -26.29 13.83 -2.48
N ALA A 145 -26.09 13.93 -1.16
CA ALA A 145 -27.17 14.23 -0.22
C ALA A 145 -27.68 15.67 -0.35
N LYS A 146 -26.85 16.63 -0.79
CA LYS A 146 -27.29 18.01 -1.03
C LYS A 146 -28.22 18.14 -2.24
N ALA A 147 -28.05 17.34 -3.30
CA ALA A 147 -28.91 17.45 -4.49
C ALA A 147 -30.35 16.97 -4.24
N ASN A 148 -30.54 15.91 -3.44
CA ASN A 148 -31.85 15.32 -3.17
C ASN A 148 -32.55 15.84 -1.90
N ASN A 149 -31.93 16.77 -1.18
CA ASN A 149 -32.54 17.35 0.01
C ASN A 149 -33.55 18.45 -0.41
N PRO A 150 -34.83 18.34 -0.05
CA PRO A 150 -35.86 19.28 -0.50
C PRO A 150 -35.76 20.68 0.12
N TRP A 151 -34.83 20.89 1.06
CA TRP A 151 -34.45 22.19 1.64
C TRP A 151 -33.17 22.77 1.05
N SER A 152 -32.49 22.07 0.14
CA SER A 152 -31.28 22.57 -0.51
C SER A 152 -31.61 23.52 -1.66
N LYS A 153 -30.63 24.32 -2.08
CA LYS A 153 -30.74 25.23 -3.22
C LYS A 153 -31.01 24.51 -4.54
N ALA A 154 -30.45 23.32 -4.73
CA ALA A 154 -30.59 22.53 -5.95
C ALA A 154 -31.88 21.71 -5.99
N GLY A 155 -32.44 21.36 -4.83
CA GLY A 155 -33.59 20.44 -4.71
C GLY A 155 -34.85 21.06 -4.11
N TRP A 156 -34.95 22.39 -4.02
CA TRP A 156 -36.05 23.07 -3.32
C TRP A 156 -37.44 22.69 -3.84
N ASN A 157 -38.26 22.04 -3.00
CA ASN A 157 -39.63 21.65 -3.38
C ASN A 157 -40.55 21.52 -2.15
N LEU A 158 -41.51 22.45 -2.00
CA LEU A 158 -42.45 22.50 -0.87
C LEU A 158 -43.33 21.24 -0.76
N THR A 159 -43.73 20.65 -1.88
CA THR A 159 -44.54 19.42 -1.89
C THR A 159 -43.73 18.23 -1.38
N ALA A 160 -42.46 18.14 -1.78
CA ALA A 160 -41.54 17.10 -1.30
C ALA A 160 -41.23 17.27 0.20
N GLN A 161 -41.09 18.51 0.69
CA GLN A 161 -40.95 18.79 2.13
C GLN A 161 -42.17 18.28 2.91
N GLY A 162 -43.39 18.58 2.44
CA GLY A 162 -44.62 18.12 3.08
C GLY A 162 -44.77 16.60 3.11
N SER A 163 -44.40 15.92 2.02
CA SER A 163 -44.37 14.45 1.96
C SER A 163 -43.36 13.86 2.94
N LEU A 164 -42.15 14.44 2.98
CA LEU A 164 -41.07 13.97 3.84
C LEU A 164 -41.41 14.16 5.33
N ILE A 165 -41.97 15.30 5.72
CA ILE A 165 -42.40 15.54 7.11
C ILE A 165 -43.45 14.50 7.56
N ARG A 166 -44.40 14.13 6.69
CA ARG A 166 -45.38 13.08 7.01
C ARG A 166 -44.74 11.70 7.13
N ALA A 167 -43.72 11.40 6.32
CA ALA A 167 -43.08 10.09 6.28
C ALA A 167 -42.10 9.84 7.44
N ILE A 168 -41.26 10.82 7.78
CA ILE A 168 -40.19 10.67 8.78
C ILE A 168 -40.42 11.44 10.09
N GLY A 169 -41.47 12.26 10.15
CA GLY A 169 -41.80 13.09 11.31
C GLY A 169 -41.06 14.43 11.34
N LEU A 170 -41.61 15.38 12.13
CA LEU A 170 -41.15 16.77 12.18
C LEU A 170 -39.71 16.90 12.70
N GLU A 171 -39.35 16.17 13.76
CA GLU A 171 -38.01 16.26 14.39
C GLU A 171 -36.89 15.83 13.43
N LYS A 172 -37.10 14.73 12.70
CA LYS A 172 -36.12 14.25 11.72
C LYS A 172 -36.04 15.18 10.51
N ALA A 173 -37.18 15.72 10.06
CA ALA A 173 -37.23 16.71 8.97
C ALA A 173 -36.47 18.01 9.33
N GLN A 174 -36.55 18.47 10.58
CA GLN A 174 -35.77 19.62 11.06
C GLN A 174 -34.25 19.37 10.99
N GLY A 175 -33.79 18.17 11.33
CA GLY A 175 -32.37 17.79 11.19
C GLY A 175 -31.90 17.85 9.73
N ILE A 176 -32.72 17.37 8.80
CA ILE A 176 -32.42 17.39 7.36
C ILE A 176 -32.43 18.82 6.81
N ALA A 177 -33.39 19.66 7.23
CA ALA A 177 -33.43 21.07 6.85
C ALA A 177 -32.17 21.81 7.35
N LYS A 178 -31.75 21.56 8.60
CA LYS A 178 -30.55 22.15 9.20
C LYS A 178 -29.27 21.74 8.46
N ALA A 179 -29.18 20.49 8.01
CA ALA A 179 -28.05 20.02 7.20
C ALA A 179 -27.93 20.73 5.83
N ALA A 180 -29.04 21.26 5.30
CA ALA A 180 -29.06 22.11 4.10
C ALA A 180 -28.91 23.62 4.39
N GLY A 181 -28.73 24.01 5.66
CA GLY A 181 -28.68 25.42 6.08
C GLY A 181 -30.04 26.12 5.99
N SER A 182 -31.15 25.39 6.09
CA SER A 182 -32.52 25.90 6.05
C SER A 182 -33.33 25.44 7.26
N TYR A 183 -34.62 25.74 7.30
CA TYR A 183 -35.55 25.32 8.35
C TYR A 183 -36.90 24.87 7.78
N VAL A 184 -37.62 24.04 8.54
CA VAL A 184 -38.96 23.56 8.15
C VAL A 184 -39.94 24.72 8.18
N GLY A 185 -40.63 24.96 7.06
CA GLY A 185 -41.52 26.12 6.88
C GLY A 185 -40.85 27.34 6.24
N ALA A 186 -39.58 27.24 5.84
CA ALA A 186 -38.95 28.26 5.01
C ALA A 186 -39.70 28.39 3.68
N THR A 187 -39.95 29.63 3.24
CA THR A 187 -40.69 29.94 2.00
C THR A 187 -39.75 30.14 0.80
N LYS A 188 -38.44 30.05 1.01
CA LYS A 188 -37.39 30.18 -0.01
C LYS A 188 -36.15 29.34 0.36
N PRO A 189 -35.36 28.87 -0.63
CA PRO A 189 -34.13 28.12 -0.37
C PRO A 189 -33.08 28.98 0.35
N SER A 190 -32.18 28.31 1.07
CA SER A 190 -30.99 28.93 1.66
C SER A 190 -30.10 29.52 0.55
N ARG A 191 -29.49 30.68 0.83
CA ARG A 191 -28.77 31.52 -0.15
C ARG A 191 -27.49 30.86 -0.65
#